data_AF-A0A7H8PMI4-F1
#
_entry.id   AF-A0A7H8PMI4-F1
#
_cell.length_a   1.000
_cell.length_b   1.000
_cell.length_c   1.000
_cell.angle_alpha   90.00
_cell.angle_beta   90.00
_cell.angle_gamma   90.00
#
_symmetry.space_group_name_H-M   'P 1'
#
loop_
_entity.id
_entity.type
_entity.pdbx_description
1 polymer ?
#
loop_
_entity_poly.entity_id
_entity_poly.type
_entity_poly.pdbx_seq_one_letter_code
_entity_poly.pdbx_strand_id
1 'polypeptide(L)'
;MNPEDYIKWIQLIINAFALGAAGWIYKAYIQNLKATVTAKDEQMKVVEKNLNLWKDRVSELERKTPDFIENALSKRIKIREEEIERLNLDKENHALEIQKKNEELLLFKSELKKTGEVQNTISQLIEDFGKFGDFLDKDKELETTLAGYVDVDSGQLMLTDPCYVDSQWKKQPYEDLRLFKDKETGKTYQFRKDFNHFDEKIKGFDHSVNELLESERFERIKVDKKSEYSYSYAGSCYATLSDEGFGALTHEKGHEGAAVAFNTFMGDGTYPVYIETYGGRNIRMYVDLI
;
A
#
# COMPACT_ATOMS: atom_id res chain seq x y z
N MET A 1 63.44 113.50 -31.12
CA MET A 1 63.00 112.14 -31.53
C MET A 1 62.90 112.16 -33.04
N ASN A 2 63.64 111.29 -33.75
CA ASN A 2 63.85 111.38 -35.19
C ASN A 2 62.63 110.86 -35.99
N PRO A 3 62.37 111.38 -37.21
CA PRO A 3 61.25 110.95 -38.06
C PRO A 3 61.23 109.44 -38.37
N GLU A 4 62.39 108.79 -38.41
CA GLU A 4 62.53 107.34 -38.67
C GLU A 4 61.99 106.44 -37.54
N ASP A 5 61.98 106.93 -36.29
CA ASP A 5 61.47 106.16 -35.15
C ASP A 5 59.93 106.10 -35.15
N TYR A 6 59.27 107.11 -35.72
CA TYR A 6 57.80 107.18 -35.82
C TYR A 6 57.25 106.17 -36.83
N ILE A 7 57.95 106.01 -37.96
CA ILE A 7 57.58 105.04 -39.01
C ILE A 7 57.70 103.60 -38.48
N LYS A 8 58.77 103.29 -37.73
CA LYS A 8 58.94 101.97 -37.09
C LYS A 8 57.84 101.68 -36.07
N TRP A 9 57.45 102.65 -35.25
CA TRP A 9 56.35 102.50 -34.31
C TRP A 9 54.99 102.27 -34.98
N ILE A 10 54.70 103.00 -36.07
CA ILE A 10 53.48 102.77 -36.86
C ILE A 10 53.47 101.36 -37.47
N GLN A 11 54.59 100.91 -38.02
CA GLN A 11 54.68 99.58 -38.63
C GLN A 11 54.57 98.45 -37.59
N LEU A 12 55.09 98.66 -36.38
CA LEU A 12 54.88 97.77 -35.24
C LEU A 12 53.39 97.68 -34.86
N ILE A 13 52.69 98.82 -34.80
CA ILE A 13 51.26 98.88 -34.48
C ILE A 13 50.43 98.16 -35.54
N ILE A 14 50.74 98.36 -36.83
CA ILE A 14 50.05 97.69 -37.94
C ILE A 14 50.27 96.17 -37.89
N ASN A 15 51.50 95.72 -37.65
CA ASN A 15 51.79 94.29 -37.51
C ASN A 15 51.12 93.69 -36.27
N ALA A 16 51.07 94.42 -35.15
CA ALA A 16 50.34 94.00 -33.95
C ALA A 16 48.83 93.90 -34.21
N PHE A 17 48.26 94.83 -34.97
CA PHE A 17 46.86 94.79 -35.37
C PHE A 17 46.57 93.62 -36.33
N ALA A 18 47.45 93.38 -37.31
CA ALA A 18 47.33 92.25 -38.23
C ALA A 18 47.42 90.89 -37.50
N LEU A 19 48.33 90.76 -36.53
CA LEU A 19 48.42 89.59 -35.64
C LEU A 19 47.16 89.43 -34.77
N GLY A 20 46.62 90.54 -34.26
CA GLY A 20 45.36 90.55 -33.51
C GLY A 20 44.17 90.09 -34.36
N ALA A 21 44.06 90.59 -35.60
CA ALA A 21 43.03 90.20 -36.56
C ALA A 21 43.15 88.72 -36.98
N ALA A 22 44.37 88.24 -37.24
CA ALA A 22 44.64 86.84 -37.54
C ALA A 22 44.28 85.92 -36.35
N GLY A 23 44.62 86.33 -35.13
CA GLY A 23 44.24 85.63 -33.91
C GLY A 23 42.73 85.59 -33.69
N TRP A 24 42.02 86.67 -34.02
CA TRP A 24 40.56 86.72 -33.96
C TRP A 24 39.89 85.80 -34.99
N ILE A 25 40.37 85.81 -36.25
CA ILE A 25 39.89 84.90 -37.31
C ILE A 25 40.11 83.44 -36.90
N TYR A 26 41.29 83.11 -36.37
CA TYR A 26 41.60 81.76 -35.90
C TYR A 26 40.70 81.34 -34.73
N LYS A 27 40.45 82.25 -33.78
CA LYS A 27 39.51 82.01 -32.66
C LYS A 27 38.08 81.78 -33.17
N ALA A 28 37.61 82.58 -34.13
CA ALA A 28 36.29 82.42 -34.74
C ALA A 28 36.17 81.08 -35.49
N TYR A 29 37.22 80.67 -36.22
CA TYR A 29 37.28 79.37 -36.89
C TYR A 29 37.21 78.21 -35.90
N ILE A 30 37.97 78.25 -34.78
CA ILE A 30 37.89 77.25 -33.71
C ILE A 30 36.50 77.20 -33.09
N GLN A 31 35.86 78.36 -32.86
CA GLN A 31 34.51 78.40 -32.31
C GLN A 31 33.48 77.76 -33.27
N ASN A 32 33.61 78.02 -34.57
CA ASN A 32 32.75 77.40 -35.58
C ASN A 32 32.95 75.88 -35.67
N LEU A 33 34.20 75.40 -35.61
CA LEU A 33 34.50 73.97 -35.55
C LEU A 33 33.90 73.32 -34.30
N LYS A 34 34.04 73.95 -33.12
CA LYS A 34 33.41 73.45 -31.89
C LYS A 34 31.90 73.40 -32.01
N ALA A 35 31.27 74.45 -32.53
CA ALA A 35 29.82 74.47 -32.75
C ALA A 35 29.37 73.36 -33.71
N THR A 36 30.14 73.11 -34.78
CA THR A 36 29.86 72.04 -35.75
C THR A 36 29.99 70.65 -35.11
N VAL A 37 31.00 70.42 -34.28
CA VAL A 37 31.17 69.15 -33.53
C VAL A 37 30.00 68.95 -32.57
N THR A 38 29.64 69.97 -31.79
CA THR A 38 28.50 69.89 -30.86
C THR A 38 27.19 69.59 -31.60
N ALA A 39 26.94 70.24 -32.75
CA ALA A 39 25.76 69.97 -33.56
C ALA A 39 25.72 68.53 -34.09
N LYS A 40 26.88 67.98 -34.49
CA LYS A 40 26.98 66.58 -34.91
C LYS A 40 26.76 65.60 -33.75
N ASP A 41 27.26 65.90 -32.56
CA ASP A 41 27.01 65.08 -31.37
C ASP A 41 25.52 65.07 -30.97
N GLU A 42 24.85 66.21 -31.09
CA GLU A 42 23.40 66.29 -30.90
C GLU A 42 22.63 65.45 -31.94
N GLN A 43 23.03 65.54 -33.21
CA GLN A 43 22.46 64.68 -34.25
C GLN A 43 22.70 63.19 -33.97
N MET A 44 23.89 62.82 -33.51
CA MET A 44 24.24 61.44 -33.14
C MET A 44 23.33 60.93 -32.01
N LYS A 45 23.11 61.74 -30.97
CA LYS A 45 22.20 61.39 -29.86
C LYS A 45 20.76 61.22 -30.31
N VAL A 46 20.29 62.07 -31.23
CA VAL A 46 18.94 61.96 -31.81
C VAL A 46 18.82 60.67 -32.63
N VAL A 47 19.82 60.33 -33.43
CA VAL A 47 19.85 59.09 -34.22
C VAL A 47 19.88 57.86 -33.30
N GLU A 48 20.71 57.87 -32.25
CA GLU A 48 20.78 56.79 -31.27
C GLU A 48 19.45 56.59 -30.53
N LYS A 49 18.80 57.68 -30.11
CA LYS A 49 17.47 57.63 -29.51
C LYS A 49 16.43 57.04 -30.47
N ASN A 50 16.45 57.43 -31.74
CA ASN A 50 15.55 56.88 -32.75
C ASN A 50 15.82 55.39 -32.99
N LEU A 51 17.08 54.97 -33.04
CA LEU A 51 17.47 53.57 -33.20
C LEU A 51 16.96 52.71 -32.04
N ASN A 52 17.06 53.20 -30.80
CA ASN A 52 16.50 52.50 -29.65
C ASN A 52 14.97 52.42 -29.71
N LEU A 53 14.28 53.50 -30.09
CA LEU A 53 12.83 53.47 -30.31
C LEU A 53 12.42 52.48 -31.40
N TRP A 54 13.19 52.35 -32.48
CA TRP A 54 12.95 51.37 -33.53
C TRP A 54 13.16 49.94 -33.04
N LYS A 55 14.21 49.69 -32.24
CA LYS A 55 14.42 48.39 -31.59
C LYS A 55 13.26 48.00 -30.69
N ASP A 56 12.78 48.94 -29.86
CA ASP A 56 11.66 48.70 -28.96
C ASP A 56 10.38 48.37 -29.75
N ARG A 57 10.11 49.10 -30.85
CA ARG A 57 8.98 48.82 -31.74
C ARG A 57 9.08 47.47 -32.44
N VAL A 58 10.27 47.09 -32.91
CA VAL A 58 10.49 45.77 -33.55
C VAL A 58 10.24 44.66 -32.52
N SER A 59 10.77 44.77 -31.31
CA SER A 59 10.51 43.82 -30.23
C SER A 59 9.03 43.74 -29.85
N GLU A 60 8.31 44.87 -29.88
CA GLU A 60 6.86 44.90 -29.62
C GLU A 60 6.07 44.21 -30.74
N LEU A 61 6.47 44.43 -31.99
CA LEU A 61 5.87 43.77 -33.16
C LEU A 61 6.15 42.27 -33.17
N GLU A 62 7.37 41.84 -32.86
CA GLU A 62 7.74 40.42 -32.70
C GLU A 62 6.87 39.73 -31.66
N ARG A 63 6.62 40.37 -30.51
CA ARG A 63 5.71 39.85 -29.47
C ARG A 63 4.25 39.75 -29.92
N LYS A 64 3.85 40.57 -30.89
CA LYS A 64 2.51 40.60 -31.48
C LYS A 64 2.40 39.71 -32.73
N THR A 65 3.50 39.10 -33.19
CA THR A 65 3.43 38.18 -34.32
C THR A 65 2.60 36.96 -33.94
N PRO A 66 1.74 36.47 -34.87
CA PRO A 66 0.95 35.26 -34.66
C PRO A 66 1.81 34.08 -34.20
N ASP A 67 2.98 33.88 -34.81
CA ASP A 67 3.89 32.78 -34.52
C ASP A 67 4.43 32.81 -33.08
N PHE A 68 4.76 34.00 -32.54
CA PHE A 68 5.21 34.12 -31.16
C PHE A 68 4.08 33.78 -30.17
N ILE A 69 2.86 34.25 -30.47
CA ILE A 69 1.67 33.98 -29.66
C ILE A 69 1.33 32.49 -29.72
N GLU A 70 1.38 31.87 -30.91
CA GLU A 70 1.13 30.45 -31.10
C GLU A 70 2.14 29.59 -30.34
N ASN A 71 3.44 29.90 -30.43
CA ASN A 71 4.47 29.19 -29.67
C ASN A 71 4.31 29.38 -28.16
N ALA A 72 3.96 30.59 -27.69
CA ALA A 72 3.72 30.86 -26.29
C ALA A 72 2.48 30.12 -25.76
N LEU A 73 1.40 30.08 -26.54
CA LEU A 73 0.18 29.34 -26.23
C LEU A 73 0.43 27.83 -26.24
N SER A 74 1.08 27.31 -27.27
CA SER A 74 1.44 25.89 -27.39
C SER A 74 2.29 25.44 -26.20
N LYS A 75 3.32 26.21 -25.83
CA LYS A 75 4.14 25.92 -24.65
C LYS A 75 3.31 25.93 -23.36
N ARG A 76 2.35 26.86 -23.23
CA ARG A 76 1.49 26.95 -22.06
C ARG A 76 0.47 25.80 -22.00
N ILE A 77 -0.08 25.40 -23.13
CA ILE A 77 -0.98 24.23 -23.26
C ILE A 77 -0.22 22.98 -22.84
N LYS A 78 0.98 22.77 -23.40
CA LYS A 78 1.83 21.62 -23.05
C LYS A 78 2.12 21.54 -21.55
N ILE A 79 2.53 22.66 -20.93
CA ILE A 79 2.77 22.71 -19.48
C ILE A 79 1.49 22.38 -18.69
N ARG A 80 0.32 22.81 -19.17
CA ARG A 80 -0.96 22.51 -18.51
C ARG A 80 -1.36 21.05 -18.70
N GLU A 81 -1.13 20.46 -19.86
CA GLU A 81 -1.38 19.04 -20.12
C GLU A 81 -0.49 18.15 -19.25
N GLU A 82 0.82 18.44 -19.19
CA GLU A 82 1.76 17.73 -18.31
C GLU A 82 1.35 17.83 -16.84
N GLU A 83 0.88 19.00 -16.38
CA GLU A 83 0.41 19.19 -15.00
C GLU A 83 -0.91 18.44 -14.74
N ILE A 84 -1.83 18.38 -15.71
CA ILE A 84 -3.08 17.61 -15.58
C ILE A 84 -2.78 16.11 -15.49
N GLU A 85 -1.87 15.59 -16.31
CA GLU A 85 -1.46 14.19 -16.26
C GLU A 85 -0.84 13.83 -14.91
N ARG A 86 0.07 14.68 -14.41
CA ARG A 86 0.67 14.49 -13.09
C ARG A 86 -0.38 14.48 -11.99
N LEU A 87 -1.31 15.45 -11.99
CA LEU A 87 -2.37 15.53 -10.98
C LEU A 87 -3.31 14.31 -11.03
N ASN A 88 -3.59 13.77 -12.20
CA ASN A 88 -4.37 12.55 -12.34
C ASN A 88 -3.62 11.34 -11.75
N LEU A 89 -2.33 11.21 -12.03
CA LEU A 89 -1.50 10.13 -11.48
C LEU A 89 -1.41 10.23 -9.95
N ASP A 90 -1.19 11.42 -9.40
CA ASP A 90 -1.16 11.65 -7.95
C ASP A 90 -2.51 11.31 -7.31
N LYS A 91 -3.62 11.67 -7.97
CA LYS A 91 -4.98 11.32 -7.51
C LYS A 91 -5.20 9.82 -7.44
N GLU A 92 -4.79 9.06 -8.45
CA GLU A 92 -4.91 7.60 -8.47
C GLU A 92 -4.07 6.94 -7.36
N ASN A 93 -2.82 7.39 -7.19
CA ASN A 93 -1.94 6.91 -6.14
C ASN A 93 -2.52 7.18 -4.75
N HIS A 94 -3.04 8.39 -4.51
CA HIS A 94 -3.68 8.74 -3.24
C HIS A 94 -4.98 7.94 -3.01
N ALA A 95 -5.77 7.67 -4.05
CA ALA A 95 -6.95 6.84 -3.92
C ALA A 95 -6.60 5.40 -3.47
N LEU A 96 -5.54 4.82 -4.04
CA LEU A 96 -5.02 3.51 -3.65
C LEU A 96 -4.50 3.50 -2.21
N GLU A 97 -3.77 4.55 -1.80
CA GLU A 97 -3.26 4.68 -0.43
C GLU A 97 -4.38 4.81 0.59
N ILE A 98 -5.40 5.63 0.30
CA ILE A 98 -6.60 5.76 1.14
C ILE A 98 -7.33 4.42 1.26
N GLN A 99 -7.46 3.67 0.16
CA GLN A 99 -8.10 2.36 0.19
C GLN A 99 -7.33 1.40 1.12
N LYS A 100 -6.02 1.28 0.95
CA LYS A 100 -5.17 0.44 1.82
C LYS A 100 -5.28 0.84 3.29
N LYS A 101 -5.22 2.15 3.57
CA LYS A 101 -5.34 2.66 4.94
C LYS A 101 -6.72 2.37 5.55
N ASN A 102 -7.79 2.44 4.77
CA ASN A 102 -9.13 2.09 5.23
C ASN A 102 -9.25 0.58 5.53
N GLU A 103 -8.64 -0.29 4.71
CA GLU A 103 -8.58 -1.74 4.95
C GLU A 103 -7.81 -2.07 6.24
N GLU A 104 -6.63 -1.46 6.45
CA GLU A 104 -5.86 -1.57 7.71
C GLU A 104 -6.70 -1.11 8.92
N LEU A 105 -7.45 -0.01 8.78
CA LEU A 105 -8.28 0.54 9.85
C LEU A 105 -9.45 -0.40 10.20
N LEU A 106 -10.02 -1.08 9.21
CA LEU A 106 -11.06 -2.09 9.43
C LEU A 106 -10.53 -3.29 10.20
N LEU A 107 -9.35 -3.79 9.82
CA LEU A 107 -8.67 -4.87 10.54
C LEU A 107 -8.40 -4.46 11.99
N PHE A 108 -7.80 -3.28 12.21
CA PHE A 108 -7.48 -2.78 13.54
C PHE A 108 -8.74 -2.56 14.41
N LYS A 109 -9.84 -2.06 13.82
CA LYS A 109 -11.14 -1.97 14.52
C LYS A 109 -11.67 -3.34 14.92
N SER A 110 -11.50 -4.35 14.07
CA SER A 110 -11.94 -5.71 14.37
C SER A 110 -11.12 -6.32 15.52
N GLU A 111 -9.82 -6.07 15.57
CA GLU A 111 -8.93 -6.50 16.65
C GLU A 111 -9.29 -5.79 17.95
N LEU A 112 -9.44 -4.46 17.94
CA LEU A 112 -9.87 -3.71 19.13
C LEU A 112 -11.21 -4.19 19.66
N LYS A 113 -12.14 -4.56 18.79
CA LYS A 113 -13.43 -5.13 19.20
C LYS A 113 -13.23 -6.48 19.90
N LYS A 114 -12.41 -7.38 19.33
CA LYS A 114 -12.05 -8.67 19.96
C LYS A 114 -11.43 -8.44 21.34
N THR A 115 -10.47 -7.52 21.47
CA THR A 115 -9.85 -7.17 22.76
C THR A 115 -10.84 -6.60 23.76
N GLY A 116 -11.78 -5.74 23.32
CA GLY A 116 -12.84 -5.21 24.19
C GLY A 116 -13.79 -6.30 24.68
N GLU A 117 -14.17 -7.24 23.81
CA GLU A 117 -14.96 -8.42 24.19
C GLU A 117 -14.20 -9.29 25.21
N VAL A 118 -12.88 -9.43 25.07
CA VAL A 118 -12.02 -10.11 26.06
C VAL A 118 -12.05 -9.39 27.40
N GLN A 119 -11.85 -8.07 27.43
CA GLN A 119 -11.88 -7.29 28.67
C GLN A 119 -13.23 -7.39 29.38
N ASN A 120 -14.34 -7.39 28.64
CA ASN A 120 -15.67 -7.59 29.20
C ASN A 120 -15.81 -9.00 29.77
N THR A 121 -15.31 -10.02 29.07
CA THR A 121 -15.32 -11.41 29.56
C THR A 121 -14.48 -11.55 30.83
N ILE A 122 -13.30 -10.94 30.89
CA ILE A 122 -12.44 -10.93 32.08
C ILE A 122 -13.13 -10.19 33.24
N SER A 123 -13.77 -9.06 32.96
CA SER A 123 -14.50 -8.30 33.97
C SER A 123 -15.68 -9.11 34.54
N GLN A 124 -16.42 -9.82 33.70
CA GLN A 124 -17.47 -10.76 34.13
C GLN A 124 -16.90 -11.92 34.94
N LEU A 125 -15.77 -12.50 34.53
CA LEU A 125 -15.08 -13.53 35.31
C LEU A 125 -14.63 -13.02 36.69
N ILE A 126 -14.17 -11.77 36.78
CA ILE A 126 -13.82 -11.12 38.06
C ILE A 126 -15.06 -10.98 38.96
N GLU A 127 -16.21 -10.63 38.39
CA GLU A 127 -17.48 -10.50 39.13
C GLU A 127 -18.04 -11.87 39.58
N ASP A 128 -18.07 -12.85 38.68
CA ASP A 128 -18.63 -14.18 38.94
C ASP A 128 -17.79 -15.01 39.92
N PHE A 129 -16.46 -14.85 39.87
CA PHE A 129 -15.54 -15.60 40.73
C PHE A 129 -15.06 -14.78 41.94
N GLY A 130 -15.91 -13.95 42.53
CA GLY A 130 -15.61 -12.97 43.61
C GLY A 130 -14.81 -13.43 44.86
N LYS A 131 -14.35 -14.69 44.94
CA LYS A 131 -13.36 -15.20 45.93
C LYS A 131 -11.98 -15.60 45.35
N PHE A 132 -11.79 -15.61 44.03
CA PHE A 132 -10.47 -15.69 43.36
C PHE A 132 -9.84 -14.30 43.14
N GLY A 133 -10.44 -13.24 43.71
CA GLY A 133 -10.07 -11.83 43.53
C GLY A 133 -8.63 -11.45 43.94
N ASP A 134 -7.91 -12.30 44.67
CA ASP A 134 -6.47 -12.09 44.96
C ASP A 134 -5.56 -12.45 43.76
N PHE A 135 -6.11 -13.04 42.72
CA PHE A 135 -5.34 -13.56 41.58
C PHE A 135 -5.34 -12.60 40.38
N LEU A 136 -6.40 -11.81 40.25
CA LEU A 136 -6.62 -10.89 39.16
C LEU A 136 -6.50 -9.45 39.69
N ASP A 137 -5.26 -9.03 39.88
CA ASP A 137 -4.92 -7.67 40.29
C ASP A 137 -5.33 -6.69 39.19
N LYS A 138 -6.19 -5.70 39.48
CA LYS A 138 -6.76 -4.79 38.47
C LYS A 138 -5.70 -3.98 37.72
N ASP A 139 -4.50 -3.90 38.27
CA ASP A 139 -3.36 -3.17 37.70
C ASP A 139 -2.53 -4.02 36.72
N LYS A 140 -2.89 -5.29 36.49
CA LYS A 140 -2.18 -6.17 35.55
C LYS A 140 -2.72 -6.02 34.13
N GLU A 141 -1.79 -5.97 33.18
CA GLU A 141 -2.09 -5.82 31.76
C GLU A 141 -2.32 -7.19 31.09
N LEU A 142 -3.13 -7.16 30.02
CA LEU A 142 -3.35 -8.29 29.13
C LEU A 142 -2.25 -8.27 28.06
N GLU A 143 -1.43 -9.32 28.00
CA GLU A 143 -0.36 -9.45 27.01
C GLU A 143 -0.62 -10.62 26.08
N THR A 144 -0.65 -10.36 24.77
CA THR A 144 -0.76 -11.40 23.73
C THR A 144 0.61 -11.70 23.15
N THR A 145 1.04 -12.96 23.23
CA THR A 145 2.34 -13.40 22.71
C THR A 145 2.15 -14.52 21.69
N LEU A 146 2.89 -14.45 20.57
CA LEU A 146 3.02 -15.57 19.64
C LEU A 146 3.79 -16.69 20.33
N ALA A 147 3.11 -17.80 20.64
CA ALA A 147 3.69 -18.94 21.31
C ALA A 147 4.48 -19.85 20.36
N GLY A 148 4.11 -19.89 19.09
CA GLY A 148 4.79 -20.67 18.06
C GLY A 148 3.90 -20.93 16.86
N TYR A 149 4.25 -21.97 16.11
CA TYR A 149 3.55 -22.42 14.91
C TYR A 149 3.27 -23.92 15.00
N VAL A 150 2.17 -24.35 14.39
CA VAL A 150 1.84 -25.78 14.22
C VAL A 150 1.72 -26.07 12.74
N ASP A 151 2.53 -27.01 12.26
CA ASP A 151 2.47 -27.53 10.90
C ASP A 151 1.42 -28.65 10.81
N VAL A 152 0.53 -28.54 9.83
CA VAL A 152 -0.61 -29.43 9.61
C VAL A 152 -0.50 -30.03 8.21
N ASP A 153 -0.55 -31.36 8.14
CA ASP A 153 -0.45 -32.15 6.89
C ASP A 153 -1.69 -33.06 6.68
N SER A 154 -2.69 -32.90 7.55
CA SER A 154 -3.92 -33.71 7.55
C SER A 154 -5.20 -32.87 7.46
N GLY A 155 -5.04 -31.54 7.38
CA GLY A 155 -6.11 -30.55 7.59
C GLY A 155 -6.79 -30.62 8.96
N GLN A 156 -6.14 -31.21 9.97
CA GLN A 156 -6.73 -31.48 11.27
C GLN A 156 -5.78 -31.14 12.41
N LEU A 157 -6.33 -30.58 13.49
CA LEU A 157 -5.62 -30.28 14.72
C LEU A 157 -6.31 -30.92 15.92
N MET A 158 -5.54 -31.23 16.95
CA MET A 158 -6.03 -31.79 18.20
C MET A 158 -5.35 -31.11 19.39
N LEU A 159 -6.17 -30.65 20.33
CA LEU A 159 -5.71 -30.19 21.64
C LEU A 159 -5.97 -31.27 22.68
N THR A 160 -4.93 -31.71 23.37
CA THR A 160 -5.01 -32.76 24.39
C THR A 160 -4.00 -32.55 25.51
N ASP A 161 -4.27 -33.11 26.68
CA ASP A 161 -3.30 -33.18 27.76
C ASP A 161 -2.20 -34.21 27.39
N PRO A 162 -0.92 -33.79 27.33
CA PRO A 162 0.20 -34.69 27.04
C PRO A 162 0.26 -35.94 27.95
N CYS A 163 -0.20 -35.85 29.19
CA CYS A 163 -0.18 -36.97 30.14
C CYS A 163 -1.05 -38.16 29.69
N TYR A 164 -2.09 -37.89 28.90
CA TYR A 164 -3.00 -38.92 28.40
C TYR A 164 -2.54 -39.55 27.09
N VAL A 165 -1.64 -38.89 26.34
CA VAL A 165 -1.19 -39.36 25.02
C VAL A 165 -0.56 -40.75 25.10
N ASP A 166 0.31 -41.00 26.07
CA ASP A 166 0.95 -42.31 26.21
C ASP A 166 0.04 -43.34 26.92
N SER A 167 -0.77 -42.87 27.88
CA SER A 167 -1.48 -43.76 28.81
C SER A 167 -2.90 -44.15 28.36
N GLN A 168 -3.57 -43.32 27.57
CA GLN A 168 -4.99 -43.48 27.23
C GLN A 168 -5.28 -43.51 25.73
N TRP A 169 -4.29 -43.22 24.89
CA TRP A 169 -4.48 -43.21 23.44
C TRP A 169 -4.82 -44.60 22.91
N LYS A 170 -6.00 -44.73 22.30
CA LYS A 170 -6.48 -46.01 21.77
C LYS A 170 -5.99 -46.23 20.34
N LYS A 171 -5.47 -47.43 20.08
CA LYS A 171 -5.16 -47.90 18.72
C LYS A 171 -6.42 -48.51 18.10
N GLN A 172 -7.32 -47.63 17.66
CA GLN A 172 -8.51 -48.03 16.92
C GLN A 172 -8.23 -47.93 15.41
N PRO A 173 -8.57 -48.94 14.60
CA PRO A 173 -8.48 -48.81 13.15
C PRO A 173 -9.46 -47.74 12.67
N TYR A 174 -8.98 -46.86 11.80
CA TYR A 174 -9.82 -45.88 11.14
C TYR A 174 -10.56 -46.54 9.97
N GLU A 175 -11.89 -46.39 9.95
CA GLU A 175 -12.73 -46.81 8.83
C GLU A 175 -13.22 -45.58 8.09
N ASP A 176 -13.01 -45.53 6.78
CA ASP A 176 -13.43 -44.37 5.99
C ASP A 176 -14.96 -44.32 5.87
N LEU A 177 -15.56 -43.24 6.38
CA LEU A 177 -17.02 -43.07 6.42
C LEU A 177 -17.61 -42.47 5.14
N ARG A 178 -16.79 -42.26 4.10
CA ARG A 178 -17.26 -41.77 2.80
C ARG A 178 -18.01 -42.88 2.07
N LEU A 179 -19.30 -42.99 2.38
CA LEU A 179 -20.25 -43.91 1.78
C LEU A 179 -21.11 -43.18 0.74
N PHE A 180 -21.34 -43.85 -0.38
CA PHE A 180 -22.15 -43.36 -1.49
C PHE A 180 -23.22 -44.39 -1.81
N LYS A 181 -24.45 -43.96 -2.02
CA LYS A 181 -25.56 -44.81 -2.45
C LYS A 181 -25.94 -44.47 -3.88
N ASP A 182 -25.98 -45.49 -4.73
CA ASP A 182 -26.55 -45.36 -6.06
C ASP A 182 -28.08 -45.36 -5.97
N LYS A 183 -28.73 -44.32 -6.53
CA LYS A 183 -30.18 -44.19 -6.55
C LYS A 183 -30.87 -45.21 -7.46
N GLU A 184 -30.20 -45.70 -8.50
CA GLU A 184 -30.80 -46.63 -9.46
C GLU A 184 -30.73 -48.08 -8.99
N THR A 185 -29.55 -48.52 -8.51
CA THR A 185 -29.35 -49.91 -8.09
C THR A 185 -29.55 -50.13 -6.59
N GLY A 186 -29.59 -49.06 -5.79
CA GLY A 186 -29.67 -49.13 -4.33
C GLY A 186 -28.39 -49.65 -3.66
N LYS A 187 -27.32 -49.91 -4.41
CA LYS A 187 -26.04 -50.39 -3.88
C LYS A 187 -25.26 -49.26 -3.22
N THR A 188 -24.52 -49.61 -2.18
CA THR A 188 -23.63 -48.72 -1.46
C THR A 188 -22.18 -48.97 -1.84
N TYR A 189 -21.42 -47.89 -2.05
CA TYR A 189 -20.01 -47.89 -2.38
C TYR A 189 -19.23 -47.10 -1.32
N GLN A 190 -18.07 -47.60 -0.92
CA GLN A 190 -17.22 -47.03 0.13
C GLN A 190 -15.84 -46.64 -0.41
N PHE A 191 -15.41 -45.42 -0.11
CA PHE A 191 -14.05 -44.95 -0.43
C PHE A 191 -13.00 -45.77 0.32
N ARG A 192 -11.84 -46.05 -0.31
CA ARG A 192 -10.76 -46.96 0.15
C ARG A 192 -11.09 -48.44 0.25
N LYS A 193 -12.33 -48.83 -0.06
CA LYS A 193 -12.73 -50.24 -0.14
C LYS A 193 -13.14 -50.64 -1.56
N ASP A 194 -14.07 -49.87 -2.14
CA ASP A 194 -14.59 -50.13 -3.48
C ASP A 194 -13.86 -49.29 -4.56
N PHE A 195 -13.31 -48.14 -4.19
CA PHE A 195 -12.52 -47.26 -5.06
C PHE A 195 -11.55 -46.39 -4.24
N ASN A 196 -10.42 -46.01 -4.84
CA ASN A 196 -9.36 -45.24 -4.15
C ASN A 196 -9.22 -43.81 -4.63
N HIS A 197 -9.66 -43.51 -5.86
CA HIS A 197 -9.61 -42.17 -6.44
C HIS A 197 -10.98 -41.81 -7.01
N PHE A 198 -11.38 -40.55 -6.86
CA PHE A 198 -12.66 -40.08 -7.37
C PHE A 198 -12.72 -40.01 -8.91
N ASP A 199 -11.56 -39.97 -9.56
CA ASP A 199 -11.42 -40.03 -11.02
C ASP A 199 -11.40 -41.48 -11.55
N GLU A 200 -11.42 -42.48 -10.66
CA GLU A 200 -11.42 -43.88 -11.05
C GLU A 200 -12.83 -44.34 -11.46
N LYS A 201 -12.89 -45.20 -12.47
CA LYS A 201 -14.14 -45.87 -12.86
C LYS A 201 -14.40 -47.06 -11.94
N ILE A 202 -15.55 -47.05 -11.28
CA ILE A 202 -15.97 -48.18 -10.44
C ILE A 202 -16.40 -49.34 -11.35
N LYS A 203 -16.02 -50.58 -11.00
CA LYS A 203 -16.46 -51.78 -11.72
C LYS A 203 -18.00 -51.85 -11.80
N GLY A 204 -18.53 -51.71 -13.01
CA GLY A 204 -19.97 -51.70 -13.28
C GLY A 204 -20.53 -50.36 -13.77
N PHE A 205 -19.71 -49.30 -13.83
CA PHE A 205 -20.07 -48.01 -14.40
C PHE A 205 -19.04 -47.57 -15.45
N ASP A 206 -19.52 -46.92 -16.52
CA ASP A 206 -18.65 -46.35 -17.55
C ASP A 206 -18.12 -44.95 -17.18
N HIS A 207 -18.64 -44.37 -16.10
CA HIS A 207 -18.37 -43.02 -15.60
C HIS A 207 -17.49 -43.02 -14.34
N SER A 208 -16.77 -41.93 -14.10
CA SER A 208 -16.00 -41.72 -12.86
C SER A 208 -16.92 -41.42 -11.66
N VAL A 209 -16.40 -41.53 -10.44
CA VAL A 209 -17.18 -41.20 -9.24
C VAL A 209 -17.58 -39.72 -9.21
N ASN A 210 -16.70 -38.83 -9.70
CA ASN A 210 -17.00 -37.41 -9.87
C ASN A 210 -18.17 -37.19 -10.84
N GLU A 211 -18.16 -37.84 -12.01
CA GLU A 211 -19.25 -37.77 -12.99
C GLU A 211 -20.57 -38.35 -12.43
N LEU A 212 -20.50 -39.39 -11.58
CA LEU A 212 -21.66 -39.99 -10.93
C LEU A 212 -22.25 -39.12 -9.79
N LEU A 213 -21.42 -38.28 -9.16
CA LEU A 213 -21.85 -37.29 -8.19
C LEU A 213 -22.48 -36.07 -8.87
N GLU A 214 -21.88 -35.58 -9.96
CA GLU A 214 -22.42 -34.46 -10.76
C GLU A 214 -23.76 -34.81 -11.42
N SER A 215 -23.93 -36.06 -11.85
CA SER A 215 -25.20 -36.55 -12.43
C SER A 215 -26.27 -36.88 -11.37
N GLU A 216 -26.03 -36.58 -10.09
CA GLU A 216 -26.91 -36.87 -8.94
C GLU A 216 -27.30 -38.36 -8.76
N ARG A 217 -26.62 -39.27 -9.47
CA ARG A 217 -26.85 -40.71 -9.39
C ARG A 217 -26.32 -41.28 -8.08
N PHE A 218 -25.19 -40.76 -7.61
CA PHE A 218 -24.62 -41.10 -6.30
C PHE A 218 -25.04 -40.07 -5.25
N GLU A 219 -25.58 -40.54 -4.14
CA GLU A 219 -25.91 -39.73 -2.98
C GLU A 219 -24.97 -40.08 -1.83
N ARG A 220 -24.31 -39.08 -1.24
CA ARG A 220 -23.42 -39.30 -0.09
C ARG A 220 -24.26 -39.62 1.14
N ILE A 221 -24.04 -40.80 1.73
CA ILE A 221 -24.66 -41.17 3.00
C ILE A 221 -23.91 -40.44 4.12
N LYS A 222 -24.65 -39.66 4.90
CA LYS A 222 -24.15 -39.07 6.14
C LYS A 222 -24.19 -40.12 7.24
N VAL A 223 -23.02 -40.48 7.77
CA VAL A 223 -22.91 -41.34 8.95
C VAL A 223 -22.49 -40.46 10.12
N ASP A 224 -23.39 -40.28 11.07
CA ASP A 224 -23.04 -39.63 12.33
C ASP A 224 -22.43 -40.68 13.28
N LYS A 225 -21.14 -40.51 13.57
CA LYS A 225 -20.35 -41.35 14.48
C LYS A 225 -19.97 -40.61 15.77
N LYS A 226 -20.78 -39.65 16.23
CA LYS A 226 -20.52 -38.89 17.47
C LYS A 226 -20.28 -39.77 18.70
N SER A 227 -20.94 -40.92 18.80
CA SER A 227 -20.71 -41.91 19.86
C SER A 227 -19.35 -42.63 19.77
N GLU A 228 -18.65 -42.53 18.64
CA GLU A 228 -17.34 -43.12 18.38
C GLU A 228 -16.21 -42.07 18.45
N TYR A 229 -16.46 -40.88 18.99
CA TYR A 229 -15.42 -39.87 19.27
C TYR A 229 -14.56 -40.32 20.47
N SER A 230 -13.84 -41.41 20.29
CA SER A 230 -12.90 -41.95 21.26
C SER A 230 -11.58 -41.19 21.19
N TYR A 231 -10.81 -41.19 22.28
CA TYR A 231 -9.45 -40.69 22.29
C TYR A 231 -8.51 -41.59 21.47
N SER A 232 -8.59 -41.46 20.16
CA SER A 232 -7.86 -42.22 19.15
C SER A 232 -7.78 -41.43 17.84
N TYR A 233 -6.88 -41.85 16.95
CA TYR A 233 -6.81 -41.29 15.60
C TYR A 233 -8.15 -41.42 14.85
N ALA A 234 -8.82 -42.57 14.95
CA ALA A 234 -10.11 -42.79 14.30
C ALA A 234 -11.17 -41.82 14.83
N GLY A 235 -11.25 -41.64 16.15
CA GLY A 235 -12.16 -40.70 16.78
C GLY A 235 -11.89 -39.25 16.40
N SER A 236 -10.61 -38.84 16.34
CA SER A 236 -10.22 -37.52 15.81
C SER A 236 -10.72 -37.31 14.39
N CYS A 237 -10.50 -38.28 13.49
CA CYS A 237 -10.97 -38.18 12.11
C CYS A 237 -12.49 -38.15 12.00
N TYR A 238 -13.23 -38.89 12.84
CA TYR A 238 -14.69 -38.85 12.84
C TYR A 238 -15.21 -37.48 13.31
N ALA A 239 -14.56 -36.86 14.28
CA ALA A 239 -14.92 -35.53 14.75
C ALA A 239 -14.70 -34.46 13.67
N THR A 240 -13.57 -34.49 12.97
CA THR A 240 -13.22 -33.48 11.94
C THR A 240 -13.92 -33.68 10.60
N LEU A 241 -14.35 -34.91 10.28
CA LEU A 241 -15.15 -35.23 9.10
C LEU A 241 -16.65 -35.03 9.29
N SER A 242 -17.08 -34.71 10.52
CA SER A 242 -18.48 -34.37 10.81
C SER A 242 -18.89 -33.07 10.12
N ASP A 243 -20.20 -32.84 10.00
CA ASP A 243 -20.74 -31.59 9.45
C ASP A 243 -20.32 -30.35 10.28
N GLU A 244 -20.06 -30.53 11.58
CA GLU A 244 -19.58 -29.47 12.49
C GLU A 244 -18.09 -29.17 12.26
N GLY A 245 -17.31 -30.14 11.77
CA GLY A 245 -15.87 -30.02 11.55
C GLY A 245 -15.03 -30.08 12.83
N PHE A 246 -15.64 -30.28 13.99
CA PHE A 246 -14.96 -30.42 15.28
C PHE A 246 -15.72 -31.32 16.26
N GLY A 247 -15.05 -31.73 17.33
CA GLY A 247 -15.67 -32.52 18.39
C GLY A 247 -14.78 -32.78 19.59
N ALA A 248 -15.41 -32.97 20.75
CA ALA A 248 -14.74 -33.41 21.97
C ALA A 248 -14.55 -34.94 21.95
N LEU A 249 -13.33 -35.39 22.21
CA LEU A 249 -13.00 -36.80 22.35
C LEU A 249 -13.21 -37.26 23.79
N THR A 250 -13.67 -38.50 23.91
CA THR A 250 -14.00 -39.14 25.18
C THR A 250 -12.87 -40.01 25.70
N HIS A 251 -12.70 -39.98 27.02
CA HIS A 251 -11.84 -40.91 27.74
C HIS A 251 -12.38 -42.34 27.66
N GLU A 252 -11.59 -43.32 28.11
CA GLU A 252 -12.00 -44.73 28.09
C GLU A 252 -13.34 -45.01 28.79
N LYS A 253 -13.63 -44.27 29.86
CA LYS A 253 -14.88 -44.38 30.63
C LYS A 253 -16.06 -43.60 30.02
N GLY A 254 -15.91 -43.05 28.82
CA GLY A 254 -16.97 -42.38 28.06
C GLY A 254 -17.28 -40.93 28.47
N HIS A 255 -16.51 -40.32 29.37
CA HIS A 255 -16.65 -38.89 29.68
C HIS A 255 -15.81 -38.05 28.73
N GLU A 256 -16.31 -36.87 28.37
CA GLU A 256 -15.61 -35.88 27.56
C GLU A 256 -14.41 -35.29 28.32
N GLY A 257 -13.48 -34.71 27.56
CA GLY A 257 -12.30 -34.01 28.11
C GLY A 257 -10.95 -34.65 27.76
N ALA A 258 -10.93 -35.73 26.97
CA ALA A 258 -9.66 -36.35 26.58
C ALA A 258 -8.89 -35.51 25.57
N ALA A 259 -9.62 -34.93 24.61
CA ALA A 259 -9.09 -33.97 23.65
C ALA A 259 -10.22 -33.23 22.95
N VAL A 260 -9.88 -32.21 22.18
CA VAL A 260 -10.76 -31.59 21.18
C VAL A 260 -10.06 -31.66 19.84
N ALA A 261 -10.72 -32.22 18.83
CA ALA A 261 -10.22 -32.26 17.46
C ALA A 261 -11.06 -31.34 16.57
N PHE A 262 -10.44 -30.66 15.63
CA PHE A 262 -11.09 -29.74 14.70
C PHE A 262 -10.35 -29.68 13.36
N ASN A 263 -11.07 -29.36 12.30
CA ASN A 263 -10.50 -29.14 10.98
C ASN A 263 -9.96 -27.71 10.84
N THR A 264 -8.96 -27.55 9.99
CA THR A 264 -8.40 -26.26 9.63
C THR A 264 -9.17 -25.68 8.44
N PHE A 265 -9.16 -24.35 8.28
CA PHE A 265 -9.92 -23.69 7.22
C PHE A 265 -9.38 -24.02 5.81
N MET A 266 -8.07 -23.91 5.59
CA MET A 266 -7.44 -24.16 4.29
C MET A 266 -6.86 -25.57 4.14
N GLY A 267 -7.07 -26.45 5.12
CA GLY A 267 -6.43 -27.77 5.17
C GLY A 267 -4.97 -27.68 5.63
N ASP A 268 -4.05 -28.14 4.79
CA ASP A 268 -2.65 -28.26 5.16
C ASP A 268 -1.94 -26.90 5.18
N GLY A 269 -1.01 -26.70 6.10
CA GLY A 269 -0.30 -25.43 6.25
C GLY A 269 0.34 -25.23 7.62
N THR A 270 0.92 -24.05 7.82
CA THR A 270 1.57 -23.64 9.07
C THR A 270 0.72 -22.56 9.74
N TYR A 271 0.19 -22.87 10.92
CA TYR A 271 -0.74 -22.00 11.63
C TYR A 271 -0.10 -21.40 12.90
N PRO A 272 -0.18 -20.07 13.11
CA PRO A 272 0.37 -19.44 14.32
C PRO A 272 -0.55 -19.68 15.54
N VAL A 273 0.09 -19.91 16.68
CA VAL A 273 -0.58 -20.11 17.98
C VAL A 273 -0.27 -18.94 18.90
N TYR A 274 -1.31 -18.32 19.43
CA TYR A 274 -1.20 -17.18 20.34
C TYR A 274 -1.64 -17.58 21.74
N ILE A 275 -0.94 -17.04 22.73
CA ILE A 275 -1.31 -17.16 24.14
C ILE A 275 -1.51 -15.75 24.69
N GLU A 276 -2.68 -15.53 25.28
CA GLU A 276 -2.97 -14.34 26.07
C GLU A 276 -2.67 -14.64 27.53
N THR A 277 -1.85 -13.78 28.13
CA THR A 277 -1.49 -13.85 29.55
C THR A 277 -2.04 -12.66 30.29
N TYR A 278 -2.45 -12.90 31.53
CA TYR A 278 -2.86 -11.85 32.46
C TYR A 278 -2.09 -12.05 33.76
N GLY A 279 -1.24 -11.08 34.10
CA GLY A 279 -0.44 -11.18 35.32
C GLY A 279 0.58 -12.31 35.33
N GLY A 280 1.11 -12.68 34.17
CA GLY A 280 2.04 -13.80 34.00
C GLY A 280 1.39 -15.18 34.00
N ARG A 281 0.06 -15.27 33.88
CA ARG A 281 -0.67 -16.54 33.78
C ARG A 281 -1.43 -16.62 32.48
N ASN A 282 -1.34 -17.76 31.81
CA ASN A 282 -2.06 -18.02 30.56
C ASN A 282 -3.56 -18.08 30.84
N ILE A 283 -4.34 -17.25 30.17
CA ILE A 283 -5.81 -17.18 30.33
C ILE A 283 -6.56 -17.60 29.06
N ARG A 284 -5.92 -17.47 27.89
CA ARG A 284 -6.49 -17.87 26.61
C ARG A 284 -5.40 -18.38 25.69
N MET A 285 -5.73 -19.38 24.91
CA MET A 285 -4.95 -19.81 23.76
C MET A 285 -5.89 -19.87 22.56
N TYR A 286 -5.42 -19.41 21.42
CA TYR A 286 -6.11 -19.58 20.15
C TYR A 286 -5.11 -19.83 19.02
N VAL A 287 -5.58 -20.59 18.02
CA VAL A 287 -4.85 -20.84 16.78
C VAL A 287 -5.52 -20.00 15.70
N ASP A 288 -4.75 -19.19 14.98
CA ASP A 288 -5.29 -18.49 13.82
C ASP A 288 -5.31 -19.47 12.64
N LEU A 289 -6.50 -19.71 12.10
CA LEU A 289 -6.73 -20.67 11.01
C LEU A 289 -6.90 -20.00 9.64
N ILE A 290 -6.77 -18.67 9.58
CA ILE A 290 -6.98 -17.84 8.38
C ILE A 290 -5.66 -17.53 7.68
#